data_AF-A0A6J7DUV4-F1
#
_entry.id   AF-A0A6J7DUV4-F1
#
_cell.length_a   1.000
_cell.length_b   1.000
_cell.length_c   1.000
_cell.angle_alpha   90.00
_cell.angle_beta   90.00
_cell.angle_gamma   90.00
#
_symmetry.space_group_name_H-M   'P 1'
#
loop_
_entity.id
_entity.type
_entity.pdbx_description
1 polymer ?
#
loop_
_entity_poly.entity_id
_entity_poly.type
_entity_poly.pdbx_seq_one_letter_code
_entity_poly.pdbx_strand_id
1 'polypeptide(L)' 'MHGIIHPFSKALYEQDGAGHIKVSLDGKWGLFNIDGSYIEGEIRGCDPQLCGWVGGPQIANHRVAAPALERQ' A
#
# COMPACT_ATOMS: atom_id res chain seq x y z
N MET A 1 -7.59 -7.75 -1.30
CA MET A 1 -7.03 -6.39 -1.47
C MET A 1 -6.98 -5.76 -0.08
N HIS A 2 -5.79 -5.65 0.50
CA HIS A 2 -5.62 -5.05 1.83
C HIS A 2 -4.95 -3.68 1.64
N GLY A 3 -5.66 -2.62 1.98
CA GLY A 3 -5.15 -1.24 1.97
C GLY A 3 -5.02 -0.68 3.38
N ILE A 4 -4.30 0.43 3.51
CA ILE A 4 -4.15 1.16 4.77
C ILE A 4 -4.82 2.53 4.64
N ILE A 5 -5.63 2.89 5.63
CA ILE A 5 -6.21 4.24 5.73
C ILE A 5 -5.25 5.11 6.53
N HIS A 6 -4.80 6.21 5.94
CA HIS A 6 -3.92 7.16 6.62
C HIS A 6 -4.65 7.81 7.81
N PRO A 7 -4.10 7.77 9.03
CA PRO A 7 -4.83 8.14 10.24
C PRO A 7 -5.24 9.62 10.30
N PHE A 8 -4.48 10.51 9.66
CA PHE A 8 -4.77 11.95 9.66
C PHE A 8 -5.61 12.38 8.46
N SER A 9 -5.12 12.12 7.24
CA SER A 9 -5.78 12.56 6.00
C SER A 9 -6.96 11.69 5.57
N LYS A 10 -7.14 10.50 6.16
CA LYS A 10 -8.16 9.50 5.81
C LYS A 10 -8.08 8.97 4.38
N ALA A 11 -7.03 9.31 3.64
CA ALA A 11 -6.79 8.75 2.33
C ALA A 11 -6.49 7.24 2.43
N LEU A 12 -7.04 6.47 1.50
CA LEU A 12 -6.83 5.03 1.36
C LEU A 12 -5.63 4.77 0.47
N TYR A 13 -4.68 3.97 0.93
CA TYR A 13 -3.48 3.56 0.20
C TYR A 13 -3.57 2.08 -0.14
N GLU A 14 -3.49 1.76 -1.43
CA GLU A 14 -3.61 0.40 -1.94
C GLU A 14 -2.51 0.11 -2.95
N GLN A 15 -1.95 -1.09 -2.90
CA GLN A 15 -1.02 -1.57 -3.92
C GLN A 15 -1.82 -2.04 -5.14
N ASP A 16 -1.46 -1.58 -6.34
CA ASP A 16 -2.17 -1.93 -7.59
C ASP A 16 -1.78 -3.32 -8.15
N GLY A 17 -0.72 -3.91 -7.59
CA GLY A 17 -0.16 -5.20 -8.03
C GLY A 17 0.92 -5.09 -9.11
N ALA A 18 1.12 -3.90 -9.69
CA ALA A 18 2.21 -3.61 -10.64
C ALA A 18 3.39 -2.86 -9.98
N GLY A 19 3.36 -2.71 -8.66
CA GLY A 19 4.40 -2.01 -7.89
C GLY A 19 4.09 -0.52 -7.65
N HIS A 20 2.87 -0.06 -7.95
CA HIS A 20 2.43 1.30 -7.68
C HIS A 20 1.43 1.35 -6.53
N ILE A 21 1.32 2.54 -5.95
CA ILE A 21 0.41 2.86 -4.86
C ILE A 21 -0.69 3.76 -5.38
N LYS A 22 -1.92 3.27 -5.32
CA LYS A 22 -3.11 4.08 -5.56
C LYS A 22 -3.54 4.71 -4.25
N VAL A 23 -3.58 6.03 -4.22
CA VAL A 23 -4.07 6.83 -3.09
C VAL A 23 -5.41 7.40 -3.46
N SER A 24 -6.46 7.12 -2.68
CA SER A 24 -7.83 7.59 -2.94
C SER A 24 -8.38 8.38 -1.75
N LEU A 25 -9.03 9.52 -2.03
CA LEU A 25 -9.67 10.37 -1.02
C LEU A 25 -10.83 11.13 -1.67
N ASP A 26 -12.01 11.10 -1.05
CA ASP A 26 -13.21 11.84 -1.49
C ASP A 26 -13.54 11.68 -2.98
N GLY A 27 -13.44 10.44 -3.49
CA GLY A 27 -13.73 10.10 -4.89
C GLY A 27 -12.62 10.46 -5.88
N LYS A 28 -11.57 11.16 -5.44
CA LYS A 28 -10.37 11.43 -6.23
C LYS A 28 -9.31 10.37 -5.98
N TRP A 29 -8.39 10.25 -6.92
CA TRP A 29 -7.26 9.33 -6.78
C TRP A 29 -5.96 9.91 -7.35
N GLY A 30 -4.85 9.34 -6.93
CA GLY A 30 -3.53 9.55 -7.50
C GLY A 30 -2.73 8.25 -7.49
N LEU A 31 -1.88 8.06 -8.49
CA LEU A 31 -0.97 6.92 -8.59
C LEU A 31 0.45 7.39 -8.30
N PHE A 32 1.15 6.64 -7.45
CA PHE A 32 2.47 6.98 -6.95
C PHE A 32 3.39 5.76 -7.00
N ASN A 33 4.70 6.00 -7.16
CA ASN A 33 5.69 4.96 -6.89
C ASN A 33 5.82 4.71 -5.38
N ILE A 34 6.49 3.61 -5.02
CA ILE A 34 6.74 3.26 -3.61
C ILE A 34 7.55 4.32 -2.84
N ASP A 35 8.34 5.15 -3.52
CA ASP A 35 9.08 6.27 -2.92
C ASP A 35 8.20 7.52 -2.71
N GLY A 36 6.95 7.49 -3.19
CA GLY A 36 6.00 8.60 -3.13
C GLY A 36 6.08 9.60 -4.29
N SER A 37 6.94 9.36 -5.30
CA SER A 37 6.91 10.14 -6.54
C SER A 37 5.59 9.95 -7.30
N TYR A 38 5.02 11.07 -7.74
CA TYR A 38 3.74 11.12 -8.46
C TYR A 38 3.87 10.59 -9.90
N ILE A 39 2.88 9.82 -10.33
CA ILE A 39 2.76 9.29 -11.69
C ILE A 39 1.58 9.95 -12.41
N GLU A 40 0.36 9.75 -11.91
CA GLU A 40 -0.87 10.25 -12.55
C GLU A 40 -2.04 10.45 -11.56
N GLY A 41 -3.14 11.04 -12.02
CA GLY A 41 -4.35 11.32 -11.23
C GLY A 41 -4.49 12.74 -10.68
N GLU A 42 -5.58 12.97 -9.95
CA GLU A 42 -5.98 14.28 -9.42
C GLU A 42 -5.24 14.64 -8.13
N ILE A 43 -4.98 13.64 -7.28
CA ILE A 43 -4.22 13.82 -6.04
C ILE A 43 -2.75 13.87 -6.40
N ARG A 44 -2.10 15.02 -6.18
CA ARG A 44 -0.70 15.28 -6.54
C ARG A 44 0.29 15.06 -5.39
N GLY A 45 -0.20 14.80 -4.18
CA GLY A 45 0.62 14.58 -3.00
C GLY A 45 0.17 13.35 -2.22
N CYS A 46 1.14 12.60 -1.72
CA CYS A 46 0.93 11.46 -0.83
C CYS A 46 1.92 11.50 0.33
N ASP A 47 1.70 10.67 1.34
CA ASP A 47 2.69 10.37 2.36
C ASP A 47 3.67 9.30 1.82
N PRO A 48 4.94 9.64 1.54
CA PRO A 48 5.90 8.72 0.93
C PRO A 48 6.26 7.54 1.85
N GLN A 49 6.19 7.72 3.17
CA GLN A 49 6.47 6.64 4.12
C GLN A 49 5.38 5.57 4.08
N LEU A 50 4.12 5.99 3.95
CA LEU A 50 2.98 5.09 3.82
C LEU A 50 2.97 4.40 2.45
N CYS A 51 3.39 5.08 1.38
CA CYS A 51 3.63 4.43 0.08
C CYS A 51 4.67 3.31 0.20
N GLY A 52 5.79 3.57 0.87
CA GLY A 52 6.82 2.56 1.12
C GLY A 52 6.33 1.40 1.99
N TRP A 53 5.47 1.66 2.98
CA TRP A 53 4.89 0.60 3.81
C TRP A 53 3.93 -0.29 3.00
N VAL A 54 2.99 0.32 2.28
CA VAL A 54 2.01 -0.43 1.48
C VAL A 54 2.66 -1.15 0.31
N GLY A 55 3.68 -0.54 -0.30
CA GLY A 55 4.42 -1.05 -1.47
C GLY A 55 5.55 -2.01 -1.13
N GLY A 56 6.00 -2.00 0.12
CA GLY A 56 7.20 -2.70 0.55
C GLY A 56 7.07 -4.24 0.53
N PRO A 57 8.20 -4.95 0.44
CA PRO A 57 8.21 -6.40 0.47
C PRO A 57 7.61 -6.91 1.78
N GLN A 58 6.63 -7.81 1.66
CA GLN A 58 6.04 -8.50 2.81
C GLN A 58 7.00 -9.61 3.26
N ILE A 59 7.84 -9.30 4.26
CA ILE A 59 8.75 -10.28 4.82
C ILE A 59 8.01 -11.11 5.86
N ALA A 60 7.93 -12.43 5.64
CA ALA A 60 7.42 -13.36 6.63
C ALA A 60 8.28 -13.28 7.90
N ASN A 61 7.66 -12.99 9.04
CA ASN A 61 8.37 -12.97 10.31
C ASN A 61 8.79 -14.41 10.66
N HIS A 62 10.08 -14.62 10.92
CA HIS A 62 10.65 -15.93 11.27
C HIS A 62 9.97 -16.58 12.50
N ARG A 63 9.29 -15.79 13.35
CA ARG A 63 8.59 -16.29 14.54
C ARG A 63 7.16 -16.76 14.27
N VAL A 64 6.59 -16.47 13.10
CA VAL A 64 5.32 -17.05 12.65
C VAL A 64 5.67 -18.18 11.69
N ALA A 65 5.73 -19.40 12.22
CA ALA A 65 5.76 -20.59 11.39
C ALA A 65 4.48 -20.61 10.55
N ALA A 66 4.60 -20.81 9.23
CA ALA A 66 3.46 -21.12 8.40
C ALA A 66 2.73 -22.32 9.02
N PRO A 67 1.38 -22.33 9.08
CA PRO A 67 0.66 -23.46 9.64
C PRO A 67 1.13 -24.72 8.93
N ALA A 68 1.57 -25.71 9.71
CA ALA A 68 1.91 -27.02 9.19
C ALA A 68 0.69 -27.52 8.41
N LEU A 69 0.85 -27.69 7.10
CA LEU A 69 -0.18 -28.28 6.26
C LEU A 69 -0.42 -29.70 6.80
N GLU A 70 -1.52 -29.88 7.54
CA GLU A 70 -2.02 -31.16 8.04
C GLU A 70 -2.02 -32.15 6.87
N ARG A 71 -1.07 -33.07 6.90
CA ARG A 71 -1.03 -34.21 5.98
C ARG A 71 -1.82 -35.34 6.64
N GLN A 72 -2.84 -35.77 5.90
CA GLN A 72 -3.79 -36.86 6.17
C GLN A 72 -3.16 -38.11 6.79
#